data_AF-A0AAX2K1B3-F1
#
_entry.id   AF-A0AAX2K1B3-F1
#
_cell.length_a   1.000
_cell.length_b   1.000
_cell.length_c   1.000
_cell.angle_alpha   90.00
_cell.angle_beta   90.00
_cell.angle_gamma   90.00
#
_symmetry.space_group_name_H-M   'P 1'
#
loop_
_entity.id
_entity.type
_entity.pdbx_description
1 polymer ?
#
loop_
_entity_poly.entity_id
_entity_poly.type
_entity_poly.pdbx_seq_one_letter_code
_entity_poly.pdbx_strand_id
1 'polypeptide(L)'
;MAVGEPADDENGAAKPRLPFDHVFHHNKYHADKETQYAQMADYDQTISEYYDQRTNGNRKETWSQQIEMFLGNKARLDMLEQLQKSGLIQR
;
A
#
# COMPACT_ATOMS: atom_id res chain seq x y z
N MET A 1 -2.73 -4.04 18.83
CA MET A 1 -2.66 -2.58 18.75
C MET A 1 -1.61 -2.14 19.77
N ALA A 2 -0.55 -1.46 19.33
CA ALA A 2 0.46 -0.92 20.24
C ALA A 2 0.11 0.54 20.57
N VAL A 3 0.28 0.95 21.82
CA VAL A 3 0.00 2.31 22.33
C VAL A 3 1.11 2.70 23.31
N GLY A 4 1.57 3.94 23.24
CA GLY A 4 2.63 4.49 24.09
C GLY A 4 2.93 5.94 23.76
N GLU A 5 3.90 6.51 24.47
CA GLU A 5 4.47 7.82 24.17
C GLU A 5 5.53 7.66 23.06
N PRO A 6 5.47 8.43 21.97
CA PRO A 6 6.45 8.34 20.89
C PRO A 6 7.81 8.86 21.37
N ALA A 7 8.89 8.27 20.86
CA ALA A 7 10.23 8.80 21.11
C ALA A 7 10.49 10.08 20.29
N ASP A 8 11.32 10.97 20.82
CA ASP A 8 11.62 12.27 20.19
C ASP A 8 12.34 12.15 18.82
N ASP A 9 12.98 11.01 18.55
CA ASP A 9 13.70 10.73 17.30
C ASP A 9 12.86 10.01 16.24
N GLU A 10 11.55 9.85 16.49
CA GLU A 10 10.64 9.29 15.49
C GLU A 10 10.44 10.27 14.32
N ASN A 11 11.16 10.02 13.23
CA ASN A 11 10.99 10.71 11.93
C ASN A 11 9.65 10.34 11.26
N GLY A 12 8.53 10.64 11.92
CA GLY A 12 7.17 10.23 11.60
C GLY A 12 6.49 11.01 10.47
N ALA A 13 7.20 11.35 9.39
CA ALA A 13 6.57 12.03 8.25
C ALA A 13 5.41 11.20 7.69
N ALA A 14 4.28 11.86 7.43
CA ALA A 14 3.10 11.21 6.89
C ALA A 14 3.41 10.62 5.49
N LYS A 15 3.17 9.32 5.32
CA LYS A 15 3.27 8.68 4.00
C LYS A 15 2.17 9.25 3.08
N PRO A 16 2.47 9.58 1.81
CA PRO A 16 1.45 9.88 0.82
C PRO A 16 0.44 8.73 0.66
N ARG A 17 -0.71 9.03 0.07
CA ARG A 17 -1.77 8.06 -0.26
C ARG A 17 -2.10 8.17 -1.73
N LEU A 18 -2.72 7.11 -2.28
CA LEU A 18 -3.25 7.14 -3.64
C LEU A 18 -4.13 8.37 -3.84
N PRO A 19 -4.13 8.96 -5.05
CA PRO A 19 -5.00 10.09 -5.37
C PRO A 19 -6.46 9.78 -5.03
N PHE A 20 -7.18 10.78 -4.50
CA PHE A 20 -8.58 10.60 -4.12
C PHE A 20 -9.42 10.03 -5.27
N ASP A 21 -9.28 10.60 -6.47
CA ASP A 21 -10.02 10.17 -7.67
C ASP A 21 -9.63 8.77 -8.18
N HIS A 22 -8.50 8.23 -7.72
CA HIS A 22 -8.10 6.86 -8.01
C HIS A 22 -8.82 5.85 -7.09
N VAL A 23 -9.09 6.25 -5.84
CA VAL A 23 -9.72 5.39 -4.81
C VAL A 23 -11.24 5.54 -4.81
N PHE A 24 -11.73 6.76 -4.96
CA PHE A 24 -13.14 7.07 -4.90
C PHE A 24 -13.78 6.91 -6.28
N HIS A 25 -14.83 6.11 -6.34
CA HIS A 25 -15.62 5.89 -7.54
C HIS A 25 -17.09 6.22 -7.28
N HIS A 26 -17.68 7.06 -8.13
CA HIS A 26 -19.08 7.44 -8.00
C HIS A 26 -19.98 6.56 -8.89
N ASN A 27 -20.97 5.90 -8.28
CA ASN A 27 -21.98 5.00 -8.89
C ASN A 27 -21.45 3.70 -9.52
N LYS A 28 -20.28 3.73 -10.16
CA LYS A 28 -19.67 2.57 -10.81
C LYS A 28 -18.16 2.62 -10.68
N TYR A 29 -17.54 1.44 -10.69
CA TYR A 29 -16.09 1.34 -10.79
C TYR A 29 -15.60 2.00 -12.08
N HIS A 30 -14.59 2.87 -11.96
CA HIS A 30 -14.00 3.53 -13.12
C HIS A 30 -12.99 2.59 -13.78
N ALA A 31 -13.44 1.78 -14.73
CA ALA A 31 -12.64 0.74 -15.38
C ALA A 31 -11.75 1.24 -16.55
N ASP A 32 -11.62 2.56 -16.73
CA ASP A 32 -10.76 3.11 -17.78
C ASP A 32 -9.29 2.91 -17.40
N LYS A 33 -8.63 1.97 -18.10
CA LYS A 33 -7.28 1.54 -17.75
C LYS A 33 -6.24 2.64 -18.00
N GLU A 34 -6.40 3.42 -19.06
CA GLU A 34 -5.47 4.50 -19.39
C GLU A 34 -5.42 5.54 -18.27
N THR A 35 -6.59 6.02 -17.81
CA THR A 35 -6.66 6.92 -16.66
C THR A 35 -6.08 6.29 -15.39
N GLN A 36 -6.40 5.02 -15.12
CA GLN A 36 -5.88 4.32 -13.94
C GLN A 36 -4.35 4.18 -13.97
N TYR A 37 -3.76 3.86 -15.12
CA TYR A 37 -2.31 3.74 -15.27
C TYR A 37 -1.61 5.10 -15.19
N ALA A 38 -2.17 6.15 -15.79
CA ALA A 38 -1.63 7.50 -15.67
C ALA A 38 -1.59 7.97 -14.21
N GLN A 39 -2.71 7.82 -13.48
CA GLN A 39 -2.78 8.15 -12.06
C GLN A 39 -1.81 7.32 -11.20
N MET A 40 -1.59 6.05 -11.57
CA MET A 40 -0.62 5.20 -10.87
C MET A 40 0.82 5.64 -11.13
N ALA A 41 1.15 6.04 -12.36
CA ALA A 41 2.49 6.54 -12.71
C ALA A 41 2.83 7.83 -11.95
N ASP A 42 1.88 8.76 -11.83
CA ASP A 42 2.04 9.99 -11.05
C ASP A 42 2.25 9.69 -9.56
N TYR A 43 1.49 8.72 -9.04
CA TYR A 43 1.63 8.28 -7.65
C TYR A 43 2.95 7.55 -7.39
N ASP A 44 3.42 6.76 -8.34
CA ASP A 44 4.71 6.08 -8.27
C ASP A 44 5.86 7.07 -8.16
N GLN A 45 5.82 8.15 -8.94
CA GLN A 45 6.78 9.25 -8.84
C GLN A 45 6.74 9.91 -7.46
N THR A 46 5.53 10.22 -6.97
CA THR A 46 5.32 10.81 -5.63
C THR A 46 5.94 9.95 -4.52
N ILE A 47 5.77 8.62 -4.61
CA ILE A 47 6.30 7.69 -3.61
C ILE A 47 7.82 7.51 -3.72
N SER A 48 8.36 7.48 -4.95
CA SER A 48 9.80 7.42 -5.18
C SER A 48 10.50 8.63 -4.55
N GLU A 49 10.00 9.84 -4.82
CA GLU A 49 10.52 11.09 -4.23
C GLU A 49 10.40 11.12 -2.70
N TYR A 50 9.27 10.67 -2.16
CA TYR A 50 9.07 10.59 -0.71
C TYR A 50 10.10 9.68 -0.03
N TYR A 51 10.37 8.50 -0.59
CA TYR A 51 11.36 7.59 -0.01
C TYR A 51 12.79 8.09 -0.21
N ASP A 52 13.09 8.72 -1.34
CA ASP A 52 14.40 9.32 -1.59
C ASP A 52 14.73 10.38 -0.54
N GLN A 53 13.81 11.33 -0.31
CA GLN A 53 13.97 12.38 0.71
C GLN A 53 14.02 11.80 2.13
N ARG A 54 13.08 10.91 2.48
CA ARG A 54 12.98 10.36 3.84
C ARG A 54 14.20 9.54 4.24
N THR A 55 14.83 8.87 3.28
CA THR A 55 15.91 7.93 3.55
C THR A 55 17.28 8.46 3.15
N ASN A 56 17.38 9.73 2.77
CA ASN A 56 18.59 10.36 2.24
C ASN A 56 19.18 9.56 1.07
N GLY A 57 18.33 9.17 0.11
CA GLY A 57 18.71 8.47 -1.12
C GLY A 57 18.91 6.96 -0.99
N ASN A 58 18.76 6.38 0.21
CA ASN A 58 18.94 4.93 0.40
C ASN A 58 17.84 4.08 -0.25
N ARG A 59 16.64 4.64 -0.42
CA ARG A 59 15.48 3.98 -1.01
C ARG A 59 14.80 4.90 -1.99
N LYS A 60 14.38 4.35 -3.13
CA LYS A 60 13.70 5.10 -4.20
C LYS A 60 12.69 4.25 -4.97
N GLU A 61 12.29 3.11 -4.41
CA GLU A 61 11.34 2.21 -5.05
C GLU A 61 9.98 2.89 -5.19
N THR A 62 9.31 2.66 -6.32
CA THR A 62 7.94 3.14 -6.54
C THR A 62 6.94 2.35 -5.68
N TRP A 63 5.68 2.78 -5.66
CA TRP A 63 4.64 2.05 -4.94
C TRP A 63 4.32 0.73 -5.63
N SER A 64 4.16 0.74 -6.96
CA SER A 64 3.89 -0.45 -7.76
C SER A 64 4.98 -1.53 -7.58
N GLN A 65 6.26 -1.14 -7.59
CA GLN A 65 7.38 -2.05 -7.33
C GLN A 65 7.31 -2.68 -5.93
N GLN A 66 6.96 -1.90 -4.91
CA GLN A 66 6.78 -2.42 -3.55
C GLN A 66 5.64 -3.45 -3.51
N ILE A 67 4.50 -3.15 -4.13
CA ILE A 67 3.35 -4.07 -4.17
C ILE A 67 3.67 -5.34 -4.95
N GLU A 68 4.37 -5.25 -6.09
CA GLU A 68 4.79 -6.41 -6.86
C GLU A 68 5.68 -7.35 -6.02
N MET A 69 6.67 -6.80 -5.32
CA MET A 69 7.55 -7.56 -4.43
C MET A 69 6.75 -8.23 -3.28
N PHE A 70 5.78 -7.54 -2.69
CA PHE A 70 4.96 -8.10 -1.61
C PHE A 70 4.02 -9.20 -2.12
N LEU A 71 3.33 -8.99 -3.24
CA LEU A 71 2.39 -9.96 -3.81
C LEU A 71 3.09 -11.17 -4.46
N GLY A 72 4.33 -10.99 -4.92
CA GLY A 72 5.17 -12.10 -5.41
C GLY A 72 5.50 -13.14 -4.33
N ASN A 73 5.48 -12.74 -3.06
CA ASN A 73 5.72 -13.62 -1.92
C ASN A 73 4.39 -14.13 -1.33
N LYS A 74 4.12 -15.43 -1.44
CA LYS A 74 2.90 -16.04 -0.87
C LYS A 74 3.01 -16.18 0.64
N ALA A 75 2.53 -15.18 1.39
CA ALA A 75 2.43 -15.24 2.84
C ALA A 75 1.14 -15.95 3.29
N ARG A 76 1.19 -16.60 4.46
CA ARG A 76 0.00 -17.06 5.21
C ARG A 76 -0.93 -18.03 4.45
N LEU A 77 -0.33 -19.03 3.77
CA LEU A 77 -1.04 -20.07 3.01
C LEU A 77 -1.99 -20.94 3.86
N ASP A 78 -1.79 -20.96 5.17
CA ASP A 78 -2.55 -21.70 6.17
C ASP A 78 -3.85 -20.99 6.60
N MET A 79 -4.07 -19.73 6.20
CA MET A 79 -5.15 -18.90 6.75
C MET A 79 -6.55 -19.47 6.56
N LEU A 80 -6.84 -20.07 5.41
CA LEU A 80 -8.16 -20.65 5.16
C LEU A 80 -8.46 -21.78 6.17
N GLU A 81 -7.49 -22.65 6.42
CA GLU A 81 -7.61 -23.74 7.38
C GLU A 81 -7.80 -23.19 8.81
N GLN A 82 -7.03 -22.16 9.20
CA GLN A 82 -7.16 -21.55 10.52
C GLN A 82 -8.52 -20.87 10.73
N LEU A 83 -9.05 -20.19 9.71
CA LEU A 83 -10.38 -19.59 9.75
C LEU A 83 -11.46 -20.66 9.92
N GLN A 84 -11.37 -21.76 9.18
CA GLN A 84 -12.30 -22.88 9.28
C GLN A 84 -12.25 -23.57 10.65
N LYS A 85 -11.04 -23.81 11.19
CA LYS A 85 -10.85 -24.33 12.56
C LYS A 85 -11.43 -23.41 13.63
N SER A 86 -11.44 -22.11 13.37
CA SER A 86 -12.00 -21.09 14.28
C SER A 86 -13.51 -20.90 14.14
N GLY A 87 -14.19 -21.69 13.29
CA GLY A 87 -15.63 -21.58 13.09
C GLY A 87 -16.06 -20.52 12.06
N LEU A 88 -15.12 -19.91 11.33
CA LEU A 88 -15.39 -18.87 10.34
C LEU A 88 -15.30 -19.43 8.92
N ILE A 89 -16.01 -18.80 7.97
CA ILE A 89 -16.03 -19.19 6.54
C ILE A 89 -16.32 -20.70 6.38
N GLN A 90 -17.34 -21.17 7.11
CA GLN A 90 -17.87 -22.51 6.97
C GLN A 90 -18.84 -22.57 5.79
N ARG A 91 -18.96 -23.75 5.19
CA ARG A 91 -19.92 -24.02 4.11
C ARG A 91 -21.32 -24.21 4.68
#